data_AF-A0AAN0MEP0-F1
#
_entry.id   AF-A0AAN0MEP0-F1
#
_cell.length_a   1.000
_cell.length_b   1.000
_cell.length_c   1.000
_cell.angle_alpha   90.00
_cell.angle_beta   90.00
_cell.angle_gamma   90.00
#
_symmetry.space_group_name_H-M   'P 1'
#
loop_
_entity.id
_entity.type
_entity.pdbx_description
1 polymer ?
#
loop_
_entity_poly.entity_id
_entity_poly.type
_entity_poly.pdbx_seq_one_letter_code
_entity_poly.pdbx_strand_id
1 'polypeptide(L)'
;MEDPTCDPRNLVPPASSTEAFKALDHAHQQLIAAEIAELITITHAADLWRIDDDAVCEGIERLMQPGHDGTPKVGEFLALEVGALLGMSPQSALFHIGDALDLRHRHPALWTAVLAGKVRVWQAMKICREAAHLSAAAVWQNSTRRSPTGCR
;
A
#
# COMPACT_ATOMS: atom_id res chain seq x y z
N MET A 1 -3.25 24.75 -0.75
CA MET A 1 -1.84 25.13 -0.51
C MET A 1 -1.10 24.62 -1.71
N GLU A 2 -0.71 25.50 -2.64
CA GLU A 2 0.05 25.09 -3.82
C GLU A 2 1.39 24.50 -3.34
N ASP A 3 1.65 23.23 -3.64
CA ASP A 3 2.96 22.63 -3.40
C ASP A 3 3.94 23.26 -4.40
N PRO A 4 4.90 24.09 -3.93
CA PRO A 4 5.82 24.80 -4.82
C PRO A 4 6.71 23.87 -5.66
N THR A 5 6.71 22.57 -5.36
CA THR A 5 7.46 21.53 -6.08
C THR A 5 6.84 21.19 -7.45
N CYS A 6 5.56 21.51 -7.69
CA CYS A 6 4.85 21.15 -8.91
C CYS A 6 5.01 22.15 -10.08
N ASP A 7 5.68 23.29 -9.89
CA ASP A 7 5.98 24.22 -10.99
C ASP A 7 7.33 23.88 -11.63
N PRO A 8 7.37 23.45 -12.91
CA PRO A 8 8.63 23.13 -13.59
C PRO A 8 9.59 24.32 -13.68
N ARG A 9 9.11 25.55 -13.51
CA ARG A 9 9.95 26.76 -13.45
C ARG A 9 10.74 26.88 -12.15
N ASN A 10 10.34 26.16 -11.10
CA ASN A 10 11.05 26.09 -9.82
C ASN A 10 12.14 25.00 -9.81
N LEU A 11 12.21 24.15 -10.83
CA LEU A 11 13.27 23.17 -10.99
C LEU A 11 14.50 23.84 -11.61
N VAL A 12 15.66 23.74 -10.96
CA VAL A 12 16.94 24.20 -11.52
C VAL A 12 17.31 23.29 -12.71
N PRO A 13 17.47 23.82 -13.95
CA PRO A 13 17.85 23.00 -15.09
C PRO A 13 19.26 22.40 -14.90
N PRO A 14 19.46 21.10 -15.16
CA PRO A 14 20.78 20.47 -15.01
C PRO A 14 21.76 21.02 -16.05
N ALA A 15 23.00 21.31 -15.64
CA ALA A 15 24.06 21.84 -16.51
C ALA A 15 24.77 20.75 -17.33
N SER A 16 24.52 19.48 -17.03
CA SER A 16 25.10 18.33 -17.73
C SER A 16 24.19 17.11 -17.74
N SER A 17 24.47 16.14 -18.62
CA SER A 17 23.78 14.84 -18.63
C SER A 17 23.95 14.07 -17.31
N THR A 18 25.13 14.12 -16.71
CA THR A 18 25.38 13.50 -15.39
C THR A 18 24.50 14.12 -14.30
N GLU A 19 24.35 15.44 -14.28
CA GLU A 19 23.44 16.12 -13.35
C GLU A 19 21.98 15.75 -13.64
N ALA A 20 21.58 15.68 -14.91
CA ALA A 20 20.24 15.27 -15.30
C ALA A 20 19.91 13.84 -14.83
N PHE A 21 20.83 12.88 -15.01
CA PHE A 21 20.63 11.51 -14.55
C PHE A 21 20.56 11.40 -13.02
N LYS A 22 21.39 12.17 -12.30
CA LYS A 22 21.31 12.23 -10.83
C LYS A 22 19.99 12.83 -10.36
N ALA A 23 19.52 13.89 -11.01
CA ALA A 23 18.24 14.51 -10.69
C ALA A 23 17.06 13.55 -10.94
N LEU A 24 17.10 12.80 -12.07
CA LEU A 24 16.11 11.79 -12.38
C LEU A 24 16.09 10.66 -11.35
N ASP A 25 17.27 10.13 -10.98
CA ASP A 25 17.38 9.09 -9.94
C ASP A 25 16.83 9.60 -8.60
N HIS A 26 17.22 10.81 -8.19
CA HIS A 26 16.73 11.42 -6.95
C HIS A 26 15.19 11.56 -6.93
N ALA A 27 14.61 12.11 -8.00
CA ALA A 27 13.16 12.24 -8.13
C ALA A 27 12.47 10.87 -8.10
N HIS A 28 13.07 9.86 -8.73
CA HIS A 28 12.54 8.51 -8.70
C HIS A 28 12.56 7.90 -7.29
N GLN A 29 13.65 8.10 -6.53
CA GLN A 29 13.72 7.66 -5.13
C GLN A 29 12.68 8.36 -4.25
N GLN A 30 12.42 9.66 -4.49
CA GLN A 30 11.36 10.39 -3.78
C GLN A 30 9.97 9.83 -4.06
N LEU A 31 9.67 9.48 -5.32
CA LEU A 31 8.41 8.81 -5.67
C LEU A 31 8.26 7.45 -4.96
N ILE A 32 9.31 6.64 -4.96
CA ILE A 32 9.30 5.33 -4.27
C ILE A 32 9.05 5.53 -2.77
N ALA A 33 9.76 6.48 -2.15
CA ALA A 33 9.62 6.76 -0.73
C ALA A 33 8.20 7.25 -0.38
N ALA A 34 7.62 8.12 -1.21
CA ALA A 34 6.26 8.61 -1.03
C ALA A 34 5.22 7.49 -1.17
N GLU A 35 5.34 6.62 -2.18
CA GLU A 35 4.46 5.46 -2.35
C GLU A 35 4.51 4.52 -1.15
N ILE A 36 5.71 4.24 -0.63
CA ILE A 36 5.88 3.39 0.56
C ILE A 36 5.26 4.07 1.79
N ALA A 37 5.45 5.38 1.96
CA ALA A 37 4.88 6.13 3.07
C ALA A 37 3.34 6.15 3.02
N GLU A 38 2.74 6.33 1.84
CA GLU A 38 1.29 6.26 1.64
C GLU A 38 0.76 4.87 2.01
N LEU A 39 1.39 3.81 1.51
CA LEU A 39 1.03 2.42 1.84
C LEU A 39 1.08 2.16 3.35
N ILE A 40 2.18 2.55 4.01
CA ILE A 40 2.32 2.42 5.47
C ILE A 40 1.19 3.17 6.17
N THR A 41 0.91 4.41 5.75
CA THR A 41 -0.10 5.27 6.37
C THR A 41 -1.50 4.70 6.22
N ILE A 42 -1.85 4.15 5.05
CA ILE A 42 -3.14 3.45 4.85
C ILE A 42 -3.29 2.27 5.82
N THR A 43 -2.25 1.45 5.97
CA THR A 43 -2.31 0.32 6.90
C THR A 43 -2.39 0.75 8.37
N HIS A 44 -1.76 1.86 8.74
CA HIS A 44 -1.89 2.43 10.09
C HIS A 44 -3.27 3.06 10.32
N ALA A 45 -3.84 3.72 9.31
CA ALA A 45 -5.19 4.24 9.38
C ALA A 45 -6.20 3.10 9.61
N ALA A 46 -6.02 1.96 8.94
CA ALA A 46 -6.81 0.76 9.19
C ALA A 46 -6.63 0.19 10.61
N ASP A 47 -5.42 0.23 11.18
CA ASP A 47 -5.17 -0.20 12.57
C ASP A 47 -5.84 0.71 13.61
N LEU A 48 -5.88 2.02 13.33
CA LEU A 48 -6.45 3.02 14.24
C LEU A 48 -7.97 3.15 14.08
N TRP A 49 -8.49 2.92 12.88
CA TRP A 49 -9.92 2.97 12.56
C TRP A 49 -10.62 1.63 12.83
N ARG A 50 -10.45 1.14 14.06
CA ARG A 50 -11.10 -0.08 14.53
C ARG A 50 -12.35 0.30 15.31
N ILE A 51 -13.50 -0.11 14.80
CA ILE A 51 -14.76 -0.11 15.57
C ILE A 51 -14.71 -1.30 16.52
N ASP A 52 -15.21 -1.10 17.75
CA ASP A 52 -15.47 -2.19 18.67
C ASP A 52 -16.63 -3.05 18.14
N ASP A 53 -16.33 -4.31 17.79
CA ASP A 53 -17.28 -5.32 17.29
C ASP A 53 -18.48 -5.51 18.23
N ASP A 54 -18.33 -5.22 19.53
CA ASP A 54 -19.36 -5.40 20.57
C ASP A 54 -20.24 -4.14 20.77
N ALA A 55 -19.86 -2.99 20.19
CA ALA A 55 -20.55 -1.71 20.37
C ALA A 55 -21.65 -1.46 19.32
N VAL A 56 -22.29 -2.50 18.78
CA VAL A 56 -23.30 -2.34 17.71
C VAL A 56 -24.63 -1.81 18.27
N CYS A 57 -24.86 -0.50 18.13
CA CYS A 57 -26.16 0.16 18.25
C CYS A 57 -26.64 0.68 16.88
N GLU A 58 -27.95 0.93 16.74
CA GLU A 58 -28.52 1.60 15.57
C GLU A 58 -27.81 2.95 15.32
N GLY A 59 -27.16 3.08 14.16
CA GLY A 59 -26.48 4.32 13.73
C GLY A 59 -24.95 4.30 13.76
N ILE A 60 -24.31 3.19 14.14
CA ILE A 60 -22.84 3.04 14.08
C ILE A 60 -22.42 2.43 12.74
N GLU A 61 -21.24 2.83 12.22
CA GLU A 61 -20.67 2.28 10.99
C GLU A 61 -20.59 0.75 11.01
N ARG A 62 -20.83 0.13 9.84
CA ARG A 62 -20.66 -1.31 9.65
C ARG A 62 -19.17 -1.67 9.58
N LEU A 63 -18.84 -2.85 10.11
CA LEU A 63 -17.54 -3.47 9.86
C LEU A 63 -17.54 -4.15 8.49
N MET A 64 -16.49 -3.90 7.72
CA MET A 64 -16.25 -4.50 6.43
C MET A 64 -14.88 -5.18 6.37
N GLN A 65 -14.76 -6.23 5.56
CA GLN A 65 -13.49 -6.89 5.31
C GLN A 65 -13.07 -6.57 3.87
N PRO A 66 -12.27 -5.50 3.65
CA PRO A 66 -11.87 -5.10 2.30
C PRO A 66 -10.79 -5.99 1.72
N GLY A 67 -9.91 -6.53 2.56
CA GLY A 67 -8.94 -7.53 2.18
C GLY A 67 -9.55 -8.93 2.16
N HIS A 68 -8.75 -9.91 1.78
CA HIS A 68 -9.17 -11.31 1.70
C HIS A 68 -8.93 -12.04 3.02
N ASP A 69 -9.21 -13.35 3.03
CA ASP A 69 -8.98 -14.25 4.16
C ASP A 69 -7.60 -13.99 4.83
N GLY A 70 -7.63 -13.83 6.15
CA GLY A 70 -6.45 -13.48 6.95
C GLY A 70 -6.20 -11.97 7.16
N THR A 71 -7.06 -11.07 6.66
CA THR A 71 -6.98 -9.62 6.91
C THR A 71 -8.00 -9.13 7.94
N PRO A 72 -7.70 -8.06 8.69
CA PRO A 72 -8.62 -7.49 9.67
C PRO A 72 -9.85 -6.82 9.00
N LYS A 73 -10.94 -6.72 9.76
CA LYS A 73 -12.07 -5.86 9.40
C LYS A 73 -11.76 -4.41 9.77
N VAL A 74 -12.37 -3.47 9.05
CA VAL A 74 -12.27 -2.01 9.26
C VAL A 74 -13.68 -1.40 9.22
N GLY A 75 -13.82 -0.17 9.74
CA GLY A 75 -15.08 0.58 9.63
C GLY A 75 -15.40 1.03 8.20
N GLU A 76 -16.69 1.06 7.84
CA GLU A 76 -17.13 1.36 6.48
C GLU A 76 -16.77 2.79 6.03
N PHE A 77 -16.61 3.73 6.95
CA PHE A 77 -16.27 5.11 6.61
C PHE A 77 -14.79 5.35 6.37
N LEU A 78 -13.90 4.40 6.70
CA LEU A 78 -12.47 4.51 6.39
C LEU A 78 -12.23 4.76 4.89
N ALA A 79 -13.00 4.10 4.03
CA ALA A 79 -12.88 4.28 2.58
C ALA A 79 -13.30 5.68 2.11
N LEU A 80 -14.18 6.37 2.84
CA LEU A 80 -14.57 7.75 2.53
C LEU A 80 -13.42 8.71 2.82
N GLU A 81 -12.77 8.57 3.98
CA GLU A 81 -11.64 9.41 4.40
C GLU A 81 -10.43 9.21 3.45
N VAL A 82 -10.06 7.94 3.21
CA VAL A 82 -8.94 7.61 2.31
C VAL A 82 -9.25 8.02 0.87
N GLY A 83 -10.48 7.82 0.41
CA GLY A 83 -10.92 8.22 -0.93
C GLY A 83 -10.82 9.72 -1.15
N ALA A 84 -11.28 10.52 -0.18
CA ALA A 84 -11.22 11.97 -0.25
C ALA A 84 -9.78 12.49 -0.29
N LEU A 85 -8.88 11.94 0.54
CA LEU A 85 -7.48 12.35 0.60
C LEU A 85 -6.69 12.03 -0.68
N LEU A 86 -6.97 10.87 -1.28
CA LEU A 86 -6.26 10.40 -2.47
C LEU A 86 -6.96 10.77 -3.80
N GLY A 87 -8.09 11.51 -3.73
CA GLY A 87 -8.83 11.94 -4.91
C GLY A 87 -9.45 10.78 -5.70
N MET A 88 -9.88 9.72 -5.01
CA MET A 88 -10.50 8.53 -5.62
C MET A 88 -11.90 8.27 -5.10
N SER A 89 -12.67 7.45 -5.83
CA SER A 89 -14.00 7.04 -5.37
C SER A 89 -13.89 6.18 -4.09
N PRO A 90 -14.91 6.17 -3.21
CA PRO A 90 -14.93 5.31 -2.03
C PRO A 90 -14.74 3.82 -2.38
N GLN A 91 -15.31 3.38 -3.50
CA GLN A 91 -15.15 2.00 -3.95
C GLN A 91 -13.71 1.71 -4.39
N SER A 92 -13.05 2.64 -5.07
CA SER A 92 -11.62 2.52 -5.41
C SER A 92 -10.75 2.51 -4.15
N ALA A 93 -11.08 3.36 -3.17
CA ALA A 93 -10.38 3.40 -1.88
C ALA A 93 -10.52 2.09 -1.13
N LEU A 94 -11.71 1.50 -1.17
CA LEU A 94 -11.96 0.22 -0.54
C LEU A 94 -11.07 -0.89 -1.09
N PHE A 95 -10.98 -1.01 -2.43
CA PHE A 95 -10.06 -1.96 -3.06
C PHE A 95 -8.61 -1.67 -2.71
N HIS A 96 -8.23 -0.39 -2.66
CA HIS A 96 -6.86 -0.02 -2.34
C HIS A 96 -6.47 -0.38 -0.89
N ILE A 97 -7.36 -0.13 0.07
CA ILE A 97 -7.22 -0.56 1.46
C ILE A 97 -7.12 -2.10 1.52
N GLY A 98 -7.98 -2.80 0.78
CA GLY A 98 -7.97 -4.26 0.72
C GLY A 98 -6.64 -4.84 0.23
N ASP A 99 -6.11 -4.32 -0.87
CA ASP A 99 -4.82 -4.73 -1.41
C ASP A 99 -3.67 -4.42 -0.42
N ALA A 100 -3.71 -3.27 0.26
CA ALA A 100 -2.73 -2.89 1.27
C ALA A 100 -2.72 -3.85 2.48
N LEU A 101 -3.91 -4.25 2.96
CA LEU A 101 -4.05 -5.22 4.03
C LEU A 101 -3.59 -6.61 3.57
N ASP A 102 -3.97 -7.05 2.37
CA ASP A 102 -3.49 -8.32 1.82
C ASP A 102 -1.97 -8.36 1.75
N LEU A 103 -1.35 -7.29 1.25
CA LEU A 103 0.10 -7.22 1.15
C LEU A 103 0.76 -7.35 2.52
N ARG A 104 0.29 -6.60 3.52
CA ARG A 104 0.84 -6.61 4.89
C ARG A 104 0.62 -7.93 5.61
N HIS A 105 -0.58 -8.50 5.52
CA HIS A 105 -0.99 -9.64 6.34
C HIS A 105 -0.78 -10.99 5.66
N ARG A 106 -0.96 -11.07 4.34
CA ARG A 106 -0.88 -12.33 3.58
C ARG A 106 0.47 -12.53 2.90
N HIS A 107 1.18 -11.44 2.57
CA HIS A 107 2.45 -11.50 1.81
C HIS A 107 3.64 -10.85 2.53
N PRO A 108 4.03 -11.29 3.74
CA PRO A 108 5.04 -10.61 4.57
C PRO A 108 6.42 -10.46 3.90
N ALA A 109 6.83 -11.42 3.07
CA ALA A 109 8.08 -11.32 2.31
C ALA A 109 8.02 -10.22 1.22
N LEU A 110 6.88 -10.10 0.54
CA LEU A 110 6.65 -9.06 -0.47
C LEU A 110 6.51 -7.68 0.20
N TRP A 111 5.80 -7.61 1.32
CA TRP A 111 5.75 -6.42 2.17
C TRP A 111 7.16 -5.92 2.53
N THR A 112 8.02 -6.82 3.00
CA THR A 112 9.42 -6.47 3.33
C THR A 112 10.21 -5.98 2.11
N ALA A 113 10.00 -6.60 0.95
CA ALA A 113 10.64 -6.17 -0.29
C ALA A 113 10.17 -4.77 -0.75
N VAL A 114 8.89 -4.46 -0.57
CA VAL A 114 8.31 -3.13 -0.84
C VAL A 114 8.90 -2.09 0.11
N LEU A 115 8.92 -2.37 1.43
CA LEU A 115 9.50 -1.45 2.41
C LEU A 115 10.99 -1.18 2.17
N ALA A 116 11.71 -2.13 1.58
CA ALA A 116 13.10 -1.97 1.19
C ALA A 116 13.29 -1.26 -0.17
N GLY A 117 12.22 -0.78 -0.83
CA GLY A 117 12.25 -0.15 -2.15
C GLY A 117 12.62 -1.10 -3.30
N LYS A 118 12.67 -2.42 -3.05
CA LYS A 118 13.09 -3.43 -4.05
C LYS A 118 11.97 -3.80 -5.02
N VAL A 119 10.72 -3.58 -4.62
CA VAL A 119 9.52 -3.82 -5.43
C VAL A 119 8.61 -2.60 -5.30
N ARG A 120 8.10 -2.09 -6.42
CA ARG A 120 7.17 -0.96 -6.40
C ARG A 120 5.82 -1.37 -5.84
N VAL A 121 5.14 -0.44 -5.17
CA VAL A 121 3.82 -0.67 -4.55
C VAL A 121 2.83 -1.23 -5.58
N TRP A 122 2.71 -0.61 -6.75
CA TRP A 122 1.79 -1.07 -7.80
C TRP A 122 2.04 -2.52 -8.27
N GLN A 123 3.31 -2.94 -8.31
CA GLN A 123 3.68 -4.31 -8.69
C GLN A 123 3.26 -5.30 -7.62
N ALA A 124 3.49 -4.93 -6.35
CA ALA A 124 3.09 -5.75 -5.22
C ALA A 124 1.56 -5.89 -5.14
N MET A 125 0.81 -4.81 -5.34
CA MET A 125 -0.66 -4.86 -5.38
C MET A 125 -1.18 -5.75 -6.49
N LYS A 126 -0.55 -5.73 -7.67
CA LYS A 126 -0.91 -6.65 -8.75
C LYS A 126 -0.72 -8.12 -8.33
N ILE A 127 0.38 -8.44 -7.66
CA ILE A 127 0.63 -9.80 -7.14
C ILE A 127 -0.44 -10.20 -6.12
N CYS A 128 -0.81 -9.31 -5.20
CA CYS A 128 -1.87 -9.57 -4.21
C CYS A 128 -3.21 -9.90 -4.89
N ARG A 129 -3.61 -9.11 -5.89
CA ARG A 129 -4.86 -9.35 -6.66
C ARG A 129 -4.86 -10.69 -7.39
N GLU A 130 -3.74 -11.06 -8.03
CA GLU A 130 -3.62 -12.38 -8.68
C GLU A 130 -3.67 -13.53 -7.66
N ALA A 131 -3.17 -13.30 -6.44
CA ALA A 131 -3.19 -14.28 -5.35
C ALA A 131 -4.48 -14.26 -4.51
N ALA A 132 -5.44 -13.39 -4.82
CA ALA A 132 -6.69 -13.19 -4.07
C ALA A 132 -7.46 -14.50 -3.82
N HIS A 133 -7.49 -15.37 -4.84
CA HIS A 133 -8.21 -16.65 -4.83
C HIS A 133 -7.59 -17.73 -3.93
N LEU A 134 -6.35 -17.54 -3.46
CA LEU A 134 -5.69 -18.47 -2.56
C LEU A 134 -6.17 -18.24 -1.13
N SER A 135 -6.05 -19.23 -0.24
CA SER A 135 -6.21 -19.00 1.21
C SER A 135 -4.95 -18.36 1.81
N ALA A 136 -5.04 -17.74 2.99
CA ALA A 136 -3.86 -17.21 3.67
C ALA A 136 -2.78 -18.30 3.90
N ALA A 137 -3.19 -19.50 4.27
CA ALA A 137 -2.31 -20.64 4.47
C ALA A 137 -1.58 -21.06 3.17
N ALA A 138 -2.27 -21.05 2.03
CA ALA A 138 -1.67 -21.39 0.74
C ALA A 138 -0.62 -20.36 0.29
N VAL A 139 -0.89 -19.07 0.50
CA VAL A 139 0.07 -17.99 0.21
C VAL A 139 1.36 -18.16 1.03
N TRP A 140 1.22 -18.46 2.32
CA TRP A 140 2.36 -18.68 3.21
C TRP A 140 3.23 -19.88 2.80
N GLN A 141 2.61 -20.97 2.33
CA GLN A 141 3.35 -22.14 1.83
C GLN A 141 4.12 -21.84 0.54
N ASN A 142 3.62 -20.94 -0.32
CA ASN A 142 4.31 -20.57 -1.55
C ASN A 142 5.55 -19.70 -1.29
N SER A 143 5.48 -18.81 -0.30
CA SER A 143 6.60 -17.93 0.05
C SER A 143 7.77 -18.68 0.67
N THR A 144 7.51 -19.74 1.45
CA THR A 144 8.55 -20.57 2.09
C THR A 144 9.29 -21.49 1.12
N ARG A 145 8.64 -21.97 0.04
CA ARG A 145 9.27 -22.83 -0.98
C ARG A 145 10.32 -22.11 -1.85
N ARG A 146 10.34 -20.78 -1.90
CA ARG A 146 11.26 -20.00 -2.74
C ARG A 146 12.50 -19.50 -2.01
N SER A 147 12.69 -19.82 -0.74
CA SER A 147 13.96 -19.54 -0.05
C SER A 147 15.06 -20.43 -0.66
N PRO A 148 16.16 -19.87 -1.21
CA PRO A 148 17.25 -20.67 -1.73
C PRO A 148 18.10 -21.17 -0.54
N THR A 149 17.55 -22.06 0.28
CA THR A 149 18.37 -22.93 1.13
C THR A 149 18.89 -24.05 0.26
N GLY A 150 19.99 -23.78 -0.43
CA GLY A 150 20.62 -24.68 -1.39
C GLY A 150 21.97 -24.19 -1.88
N CYS A 151 22.85 -23.75 -0.98
CA CYS A 151 24.29 -23.80 -1.21
C CYS A 151 24.90 -24.60 -0.06
N ARG A 152 25.44 -25.76 -0.42
CA ARG A 152 26.27 -26.64 0.38
C ARG A 152 27.72 -26.34 0.05
#